data_AF-A0A895YNG7-F1
#
_entry.id   AF-A0A895YNG7-F1
#
_cell.length_a   1.000
_cell.length_b   1.000
_cell.length_c   1.000
_cell.angle_alpha   90.00
_cell.angle_beta   90.00
_cell.angle_gamma   90.00
#
_symmetry.space_group_name_H-M   'P 1'
#
loop_
_entity.id
_entity.type
_entity.pdbx_description
1 polymer ?
#
loop_
_entity_poly.entity_id
_entity_poly.type
_entity_poly.pdbx_seq_one_letter_code
_entity_poly.pdbx_strand_id
1 'polypeptide(L)'
;MPPISLDEPSGRYLSFAEREEIALLRAQGKGVREIGRSIGRDAGTISRELRRNAATRGGKQEYRATVAQWKAQQAAKRPKTAKLVSNPRLRDYVQERLSGSVRRPDGTVVAGPRPPAWKGLNKPHRQDRRWATAWSPEQIAHRLRIDFAHDESMRISHEAIYQALFIEGRGALKRELVACLRTGRALREPRARSQSKPQGHVTADVVISQRPAEADDRAVPGHWEGDLIIGTGRSAIGTVVERASRSTLLVHLPRLDGWGETPPVKNGPALGGYGAIAMNAALTASMTQLPEQLRKTLTWDRGKELSAHALFAIETGTKVFFADPHSPWQRPTNENTNGLLRQYFPKGTDLSRWTADDLEAVALALNDRPRRTLGWRTPAEVFEEQLRSIQQTGVATTG
;
A
#
# COMPACT_ATOMS: atom_id res chain seq x y z
N MET A 1 -23.34 -28.69 23.98
CA MET A 1 -22.03 -28.02 24.09
C MET A 1 -21.35 -28.13 22.74
N PRO A 2 -20.66 -27.09 22.22
CA PRO A 2 -19.75 -27.28 21.08
C PRO A 2 -18.70 -28.35 21.44
N PRO A 3 -18.17 -29.12 20.48
CA PRO A 3 -17.24 -30.21 20.76
C PRO A 3 -15.98 -29.67 21.45
N ILE A 4 -15.56 -30.37 22.52
CA ILE A 4 -14.33 -30.07 23.25
C ILE A 4 -13.16 -30.54 22.38
N SER A 5 -12.24 -29.65 22.02
CA SER A 5 -10.96 -30.06 21.43
C SER A 5 -10.08 -30.68 22.53
N LEU A 6 -9.47 -31.82 22.23
CA LEU A 6 -8.55 -32.55 23.12
C LEU A 6 -7.08 -32.34 22.72
N ASP A 7 -6.81 -31.43 21.78
CA ASP A 7 -5.48 -31.17 21.26
C ASP A 7 -4.52 -30.81 22.41
N GLU A 8 -3.32 -31.40 22.42
CA GLU A 8 -2.33 -31.14 23.46
C GLU A 8 -1.84 -29.68 23.39
N PRO A 9 -2.06 -28.88 24.45
CA PRO A 9 -1.56 -27.52 24.47
C PRO A 9 -0.06 -27.50 24.74
N SER A 10 0.70 -26.65 24.05
CA SER A 10 2.16 -26.59 24.25
C SER A 10 2.56 -25.74 25.47
N GLY A 11 3.57 -26.22 26.21
CA GLY A 11 4.29 -25.46 27.23
C GLY A 11 3.51 -25.15 28.52
N ARG A 12 3.01 -23.90 28.64
CA ARG A 12 2.53 -23.29 29.89
C ARG A 12 1.13 -23.74 30.35
N TYR A 13 0.31 -24.27 29.44
CA TYR A 13 -1.08 -24.59 29.71
C TYR A 13 -1.24 -26.07 30.07
N LEU A 14 -2.17 -26.38 30.98
CA LEU A 14 -2.51 -27.76 31.32
C LEU A 14 -3.21 -28.44 30.14
N SER A 15 -2.86 -29.69 29.86
CA SER A 15 -3.55 -30.56 28.90
C SER A 15 -4.87 -31.10 29.47
N PHE A 16 -5.67 -31.75 28.63
CA PHE A 16 -6.87 -32.44 29.12
C PHE A 16 -6.50 -33.59 30.06
N ALA A 17 -5.50 -34.41 29.69
CA ALA A 17 -5.01 -35.51 30.51
C ALA A 17 -4.51 -35.02 31.88
N GLU A 18 -3.76 -33.91 31.92
CA GLU A 18 -3.34 -33.30 33.20
C GLU A 18 -4.54 -32.82 34.03
N ARG A 19 -5.62 -32.35 33.40
CA ARG A 19 -6.85 -31.98 34.11
C ARG A 19 -7.63 -33.18 34.64
N GLU A 20 -7.60 -34.31 33.95
CA GLU A 20 -8.16 -35.58 34.45
C GLU A 20 -7.39 -36.08 35.67
N GLU A 21 -6.07 -36.06 35.61
CA GLU A 21 -5.21 -36.47 36.72
C GLU A 21 -5.41 -35.56 37.95
N ILE A 22 -5.55 -34.24 37.75
CA ILE A 22 -5.91 -33.31 38.83
C ILE A 22 -7.27 -33.68 39.45
N ALA A 23 -8.26 -34.10 38.65
CA ALA A 23 -9.57 -34.49 39.15
C ALA A 23 -9.52 -35.77 39.99
N LEU A 24 -8.79 -36.79 39.54
CA LEU A 24 -8.61 -38.05 40.25
C LEU A 24 -7.89 -37.85 41.59
N LEU A 25 -6.73 -37.18 41.57
CA LEU A 25 -5.95 -36.93 42.78
C LEU A 25 -6.69 -36.04 43.77
N ARG A 26 -7.51 -35.10 43.29
CA ARG A 26 -8.37 -34.28 44.15
C ARG A 26 -9.48 -35.09 44.81
N ALA A 27 -10.09 -36.04 44.08
CA ALA A 27 -11.09 -36.95 44.63
C ALA A 27 -10.51 -37.89 45.70
N GLN A 28 -9.24 -38.26 45.58
CA GLN A 28 -8.48 -39.00 46.61
C GLN A 28 -8.10 -38.14 47.84
N GLY A 29 -8.48 -36.86 47.89
CA GLY A 29 -8.19 -35.96 49.00
C GLY A 29 -6.78 -35.34 48.98
N LYS A 30 -6.00 -35.51 47.91
CA LYS A 30 -4.62 -35.00 47.84
C LYS A 30 -4.58 -33.47 47.80
N GLY A 31 -3.55 -32.93 48.45
CA GLY A 31 -3.29 -31.49 48.52
C GLY A 31 -2.68 -30.92 47.24
N VAL A 32 -2.84 -29.62 47.01
CA VAL A 32 -2.37 -28.91 45.79
C VAL A 32 -0.87 -29.13 45.49
N ARG A 33 -0.02 -29.15 46.52
CA ARG A 33 1.43 -29.40 46.38
C ARG A 33 1.76 -30.84 46.00
N GLU A 34 0.96 -31.79 46.47
CA GLU A 34 1.13 -33.21 46.15
C GLU A 34 0.68 -33.50 44.72
N ILE A 35 -0.47 -32.95 44.32
CA ILE A 35 -0.95 -33.00 42.93
C ILE A 35 0.10 -32.42 41.98
N GLY A 36 0.65 -31.24 42.31
CA GLY A 36 1.70 -30.61 41.49
C GLY A 36 2.94 -31.49 41.30
N ARG A 37 3.44 -32.13 42.38
CA ARG A 37 4.56 -33.08 42.28
C ARG A 37 4.22 -34.29 41.42
N SER A 38 3.02 -34.84 41.56
CA SER A 38 2.57 -36.04 40.84
C SER A 38 2.52 -35.85 39.32
N ILE A 39 2.17 -34.64 38.86
CA ILE A 39 2.02 -34.35 37.43
C ILE A 39 3.16 -33.49 36.85
N GLY A 40 4.21 -33.21 37.63
CA GLY A 40 5.35 -32.40 37.20
C GLY A 40 5.03 -30.90 36.98
N ARG A 41 4.09 -30.33 37.75
CA ARG A 41 3.67 -28.92 37.63
C ARG A 41 3.80 -28.16 38.95
N ASP A 42 4.02 -26.85 38.85
CA ASP A 42 4.04 -25.97 40.02
C ASP A 42 2.70 -25.98 40.79
N ALA A 43 2.77 -26.02 42.12
CA ALA A 43 1.60 -26.03 42.99
C ALA A 43 0.70 -24.78 42.78
N GLY A 44 1.29 -23.63 42.44
CA GLY A 44 0.56 -22.43 42.08
C GLY A 44 -0.26 -22.58 40.78
N THR A 45 0.17 -23.42 39.84
CA THR A 45 -0.62 -23.76 38.64
C THR A 45 -1.86 -24.56 39.00
N ILE A 46 -1.72 -25.59 39.84
CA ILE A 46 -2.84 -26.41 40.31
C ILE A 46 -3.83 -25.57 41.13
N SER A 47 -3.33 -24.72 42.03
CA SER A 47 -4.17 -23.82 42.83
C SER A 47 -5.01 -22.89 41.95
N ARG A 48 -4.40 -22.28 40.92
CA ARG A 48 -5.08 -21.38 39.99
C ARG A 48 -6.09 -22.11 39.13
N GLU A 49 -5.80 -23.32 38.67
CA GLU A 49 -6.72 -24.17 37.91
C GLU A 49 -7.96 -24.49 38.74
N LEU A 50 -7.78 -25.08 39.93
CA LEU A 50 -8.89 -25.45 40.81
C LEU A 50 -9.75 -24.24 41.20
N ARG A 51 -9.13 -23.08 41.48
CA ARG A 51 -9.86 -21.85 41.83
C ARG A 51 -10.67 -21.29 40.67
N ARG A 52 -10.13 -21.29 39.46
CA ARG A 52 -10.75 -20.63 38.29
C ARG A 52 -11.75 -21.52 37.57
N ASN A 53 -11.50 -22.83 37.55
CA ASN A 53 -12.15 -23.75 36.62
C ASN A 53 -13.05 -24.82 37.30
N ALA A 54 -13.10 -24.89 38.63
CA ALA A 54 -14.05 -25.78 39.33
C ALA A 54 -15.53 -25.44 38.99
N ALA A 55 -16.39 -26.45 38.96
CA ALA A 55 -17.82 -26.28 38.74
C ALA A 55 -18.50 -25.83 40.04
N THR A 56 -19.42 -24.87 39.94
CA THR A 56 -20.12 -24.26 41.09
C THR A 56 -21.62 -24.48 41.03
N ARG A 57 -22.10 -25.39 40.16
CA ARG A 57 -23.52 -25.64 39.96
C ARG A 57 -24.01 -26.61 41.03
N GLY A 58 -24.37 -26.08 42.21
CA GLY A 58 -24.94 -26.86 43.32
C GLY A 58 -24.42 -26.55 44.74
N GLY A 59 -23.73 -25.42 44.96
CA GLY A 59 -23.28 -25.02 46.31
C GLY A 59 -22.08 -25.81 46.87
N LYS A 60 -21.62 -26.87 46.20
CA LYS A 60 -20.37 -27.59 46.48
C LYS A 60 -19.36 -27.37 45.33
N GLN A 61 -18.10 -27.13 45.67
CA GLN A 61 -17.01 -27.00 44.69
C GLN A 61 -16.58 -28.40 44.19
N GLU A 62 -17.19 -28.87 43.10
CA GLU A 62 -16.75 -30.08 42.41
C GLU A 62 -15.84 -29.73 41.24
N TYR A 63 -14.65 -30.31 41.19
CA TYR A 63 -13.74 -30.14 40.06
C TYR A 63 -13.95 -31.28 39.06
N ARG A 64 -14.39 -30.94 37.84
CA ARG A 64 -14.58 -31.87 36.72
C ARG A 64 -13.69 -31.47 35.56
N ALA A 65 -12.85 -32.39 35.08
CA ALA A 65 -11.86 -32.12 34.03
C ALA A 65 -12.48 -31.58 32.73
N THR A 66 -13.61 -32.13 32.30
CA THR A 66 -14.36 -31.71 31.11
C THR A 66 -14.88 -30.27 31.19
N VAL A 67 -15.43 -29.88 32.35
CA VAL A 67 -15.90 -28.52 32.61
C VAL A 67 -14.73 -27.56 32.70
N ALA A 68 -13.65 -27.98 33.36
CA ALA A 68 -12.44 -27.18 33.51
C ALA A 68 -11.76 -26.92 32.15
N GLN A 69 -11.68 -27.95 31.30
CA GLN A 69 -11.21 -27.85 29.92
C GLN A 69 -12.07 -26.89 29.10
N TRP A 70 -13.40 -27.04 29.14
CA TRP A 70 -14.31 -26.16 28.42
C TRP A 70 -14.16 -24.70 28.89
N LYS A 71 -14.10 -24.45 30.20
CA LYS A 71 -13.88 -23.11 30.77
C LYS A 71 -12.52 -22.52 30.34
N ALA A 72 -11.46 -23.32 30.37
CA ALA A 72 -10.13 -22.91 29.92
C ALA A 72 -10.14 -22.54 28.43
N GLN A 73 -10.80 -23.34 27.59
CA GLN A 73 -10.97 -23.06 26.16
C GLN A 73 -11.78 -21.79 25.89
N GLN A 74 -12.90 -21.57 26.60
CA GLN A 74 -13.66 -20.33 26.45
C GLN A 74 -12.87 -19.10 26.93
N ALA A 75 -12.15 -19.22 28.05
CA ALA A 75 -11.31 -18.14 28.56
C ALA A 75 -10.10 -17.86 27.64
N ALA A 76 -9.57 -18.88 26.95
CA ALA A 76 -8.50 -18.73 25.97
C ALA A 76 -8.96 -17.97 24.72
N LYS A 77 -10.23 -18.09 24.33
CA LYS A 77 -10.78 -17.37 23.15
C LYS A 77 -10.69 -15.85 23.29
N ARG A 78 -10.68 -15.29 24.52
CA ARG A 78 -10.62 -13.84 24.85
C ARG A 78 -11.19 -12.92 23.76
N PRO A 79 -12.47 -13.05 23.36
CA PRO A 79 -13.02 -12.21 22.31
C PRO A 79 -13.19 -10.79 22.88
N LYS A 80 -12.23 -9.90 22.58
CA LYS A 80 -12.45 -8.46 22.72
C LYS A 80 -13.23 -8.02 21.48
N THR A 81 -14.36 -7.33 21.68
CA THR A 81 -15.06 -6.65 20.59
C THR A 81 -14.04 -5.78 19.84
N ALA A 82 -13.87 -6.03 18.54
CA ALA A 82 -12.88 -5.29 17.77
C ALA A 82 -13.28 -3.81 17.70
N LYS A 83 -12.31 -2.90 17.76
CA LYS A 83 -12.57 -1.44 17.84
C LYS A 83 -13.38 -0.92 16.65
N LEU A 84 -13.23 -1.54 15.47
CA LEU A 84 -14.01 -1.20 14.27
C LEU A 84 -15.48 -1.65 14.35
N VAL A 85 -15.83 -2.54 15.28
CA VAL A 85 -17.23 -2.91 15.55
C VAL A 85 -17.89 -1.90 16.46
N SER A 86 -17.17 -1.48 17.50
CA SER A 86 -17.70 -0.55 18.50
C SER A 86 -17.64 0.92 18.08
N ASN A 87 -16.82 1.28 17.07
CA ASN A 87 -16.72 2.66 16.57
C ASN A 87 -17.05 2.73 15.06
N PRO A 88 -18.31 3.01 14.70
CA PRO A 88 -18.75 3.14 13.30
C PRO A 88 -17.99 4.23 12.53
N ARG A 89 -17.74 5.39 13.14
CA ARG A 89 -17.02 6.50 12.49
C ARG A 89 -15.61 6.10 12.07
N LEU A 90 -14.88 5.40 12.95
CA LEU A 90 -13.56 4.87 12.64
C LEU A 90 -13.63 3.80 11.55
N ARG A 91 -14.63 2.93 11.60
CA ARG A 91 -14.84 1.89 10.58
C ARG A 91 -15.09 2.51 9.21
N ASP A 92 -15.97 3.51 9.13
CA ASP A 92 -16.34 4.17 7.88
C ASP A 92 -15.14 4.91 7.29
N TYR A 93 -14.34 5.60 8.12
CA TYR A 93 -13.07 6.19 7.69
C TYR A 93 -12.11 5.13 7.12
N VAL A 94 -11.93 4.01 7.83
CA VAL A 94 -11.05 2.91 7.37
C VAL A 94 -11.56 2.32 6.05
N GLN A 95 -12.87 2.08 5.92
CA GLN A 95 -13.48 1.55 4.69
C GLN A 95 -13.32 2.50 3.51
N GLU A 96 -13.53 3.80 3.73
CA GLU A 96 -13.42 4.82 2.69
C GLU A 96 -11.97 4.98 2.22
N ARG A 97 -10.99 4.97 3.14
CA ARG A 97 -9.57 5.04 2.75
C ARG A 97 -9.04 3.76 2.10
N LEU A 98 -9.63 2.60 2.40
CA LEU A 98 -9.28 1.33 1.73
C LEU A 98 -9.92 1.21 0.35
N SER A 99 -11.20 1.55 0.23
CA SER A 99 -12.05 1.12 -0.89
C SER A 99 -12.98 2.19 -1.47
N GLY A 100 -12.79 3.43 -1.03
CA GLY A 100 -13.49 4.59 -1.57
C GLY A 100 -13.27 4.74 -3.07
N SER A 101 -14.21 5.37 -3.73
CA SER A 101 -14.20 5.54 -5.17
C SER A 101 -13.10 6.51 -5.62
N VAL A 102 -12.52 6.26 -6.79
CA VAL A 102 -11.68 7.25 -7.47
C VAL A 102 -12.59 8.32 -8.07
N ARG A 103 -12.18 9.58 -7.97
CA ARG A 103 -12.96 10.74 -8.41
C ARG A 103 -12.13 11.63 -9.31
N ARG A 104 -12.78 12.26 -10.28
CA ARG A 104 -12.21 13.34 -11.10
C ARG A 104 -12.12 14.64 -10.28
N PRO A 105 -11.40 15.66 -10.78
CA PRO A 105 -11.35 16.97 -10.13
C PRO A 105 -12.73 17.58 -9.84
N ASP A 106 -13.72 17.33 -10.70
CA ASP A 106 -15.11 17.78 -10.56
C ASP A 106 -15.94 16.98 -9.53
N GLY A 107 -15.33 15.97 -8.88
CA GLY A 107 -15.97 15.10 -7.89
C GLY A 107 -16.73 13.90 -8.47
N THR A 108 -16.86 13.79 -9.80
CA THR A 108 -17.53 12.67 -10.46
C THR A 108 -16.78 11.36 -10.22
N VAL A 109 -17.54 10.27 -9.99
CA VAL A 109 -16.95 8.95 -9.70
C VAL A 109 -16.49 8.28 -10.98
N VAL A 110 -15.25 7.81 -10.98
CA VAL A 110 -14.69 6.99 -12.06
C VAL A 110 -14.79 5.52 -11.67
N ALA A 111 -15.58 4.76 -12.43
CA ALA A 111 -15.81 3.34 -12.14
C ALA A 111 -14.55 2.47 -12.28
N GLY A 112 -13.64 2.85 -13.19
CA GLY A 112 -12.48 2.04 -13.56
C GLY A 112 -12.89 0.74 -14.27
N PRO A 113 -11.97 -0.24 -14.40
CA PRO A 113 -12.27 -1.50 -15.06
C PRO A 113 -13.14 -2.39 -14.16
N ARG A 114 -13.96 -3.24 -14.78
CA ARG A 114 -14.70 -4.30 -14.07
C ARG A 114 -13.73 -5.43 -13.73
N PRO A 115 -13.40 -5.66 -12.45
CA PRO A 115 -12.53 -6.77 -12.07
C PRO A 115 -13.26 -8.11 -12.27
N PRO A 116 -12.52 -9.22 -12.44
CA PRO A 116 -13.11 -10.55 -12.39
C PRO A 116 -13.76 -10.80 -11.03
N ALA A 117 -14.77 -11.68 -11.01
CA ALA A 117 -15.43 -12.07 -9.77
C ALA A 117 -14.41 -12.57 -8.73
N TRP A 118 -14.55 -12.10 -7.49
CA TRP A 118 -13.62 -12.45 -6.42
C TRP A 118 -13.80 -13.91 -6.03
N LYS A 119 -12.79 -14.75 -6.30
CA LYS A 119 -12.84 -16.20 -6.05
C LYS A 119 -12.46 -16.61 -4.62
N GLY A 120 -12.55 -15.70 -3.64
CA GLY A 120 -12.02 -15.92 -2.28
C GLY A 120 -10.49 -15.96 -2.18
N LEU A 121 -9.80 -15.83 -3.32
CA LEU A 121 -8.35 -15.83 -3.45
C LEU A 121 -7.81 -14.41 -3.49
N ASN A 122 -6.49 -14.31 -3.64
CA ASN A 122 -5.79 -13.05 -3.76
C ASN A 122 -6.25 -12.22 -4.97
N LYS A 123 -5.88 -10.93 -4.98
CA LYS A 123 -6.11 -10.05 -6.14
C LYS A 123 -5.54 -10.66 -7.43
N PRO A 124 -6.18 -10.44 -8.59
CA PRO A 124 -5.80 -11.13 -9.80
C PRO A 124 -4.41 -10.68 -10.28
N HIS A 125 -3.63 -11.65 -10.76
CA HIS A 125 -2.31 -11.43 -11.32
C HIS A 125 -2.45 -11.04 -12.79
N ARG A 126 -1.87 -9.88 -13.16
CA ARG A 126 -1.87 -9.35 -14.52
C ARG A 126 -3.25 -9.22 -15.18
N GLN A 127 -4.27 -8.88 -14.38
CA GLN A 127 -5.62 -8.60 -14.87
C GLN A 127 -6.16 -7.36 -14.16
N ASP A 128 -7.20 -6.78 -14.74
CA ASP A 128 -7.88 -5.60 -14.23
C ASP A 128 -8.28 -5.74 -12.76
N ARG A 129 -8.19 -4.62 -12.05
CA ARG A 129 -8.49 -4.50 -10.62
C ARG A 129 -9.41 -3.32 -10.40
N ARG A 130 -10.30 -3.44 -9.42
CA ARG A 130 -11.13 -2.32 -8.98
C ARG A 130 -10.25 -1.12 -8.63
N TRP A 131 -10.57 0.03 -9.21
CA TRP A 131 -10.00 1.29 -8.80
C TRP A 131 -10.58 1.71 -7.45
N ALA A 132 -9.70 2.15 -6.56
CA ALA A 132 -10.05 2.60 -5.23
C ALA A 132 -9.01 3.57 -4.69
N THR A 133 -9.38 4.32 -3.66
CA THR A 133 -8.46 5.10 -2.82
C THR A 133 -7.26 4.26 -2.38
N ALA A 134 -7.47 2.99 -1.99
CA ALA A 134 -6.44 1.96 -1.76
C ALA A 134 -5.24 2.43 -0.91
N TRP A 135 -5.53 3.12 0.19
CA TRP A 135 -4.54 3.37 1.23
C TRP A 135 -4.18 2.06 1.94
N SER A 136 -2.94 1.93 2.37
CA SER A 136 -2.53 0.80 3.21
C SER A 136 -3.06 0.96 4.64
N PRO A 137 -3.25 -0.14 5.39
CA PRO A 137 -3.54 -0.07 6.82
C PRO A 137 -2.54 0.78 7.63
N GLU A 138 -1.25 0.75 7.26
CA GLU A 138 -0.21 1.60 7.87
C GLU A 138 -0.47 3.09 7.59
N GLN A 139 -0.75 3.44 6.33
CA GLN A 139 -1.10 4.80 5.92
C GLN A 139 -2.32 5.33 6.70
N ILE A 140 -3.37 4.52 6.81
CA ILE A 140 -4.61 4.87 7.52
C ILE A 140 -4.33 5.08 9.01
N ALA A 141 -3.66 4.14 9.67
CA ALA A 141 -3.37 4.19 11.11
C ALA A 141 -2.56 5.44 11.50
N HIS A 142 -1.59 5.84 10.67
CA HIS A 142 -0.81 7.05 10.90
C HIS A 142 -1.58 8.32 10.55
N ARG A 143 -2.33 8.31 9.44
CA ARG A 143 -3.09 9.49 9.02
C ARG A 143 -4.20 9.86 10.00
N LEU A 144 -4.85 8.89 10.62
CA LEU A 144 -5.84 9.11 11.67
C LEU A 144 -5.34 9.99 12.83
N ARG A 145 -4.02 9.97 13.11
CA ARG A 145 -3.43 10.81 14.16
C ARG A 145 -3.33 12.28 13.75
N ILE A 146 -3.23 12.55 12.45
CA ILE A 146 -3.15 13.89 11.87
C ILE A 146 -4.57 14.44 11.72
N ASP A 147 -5.45 13.71 11.03
CA ASP A 147 -6.82 14.15 10.75
C ASP A 147 -7.66 14.32 12.02
N PHE A 148 -7.35 13.54 13.07
CA PHE A 148 -8.08 13.54 14.33
C PHE A 148 -7.13 13.70 15.52
N ALA A 149 -6.32 14.76 15.51
CA ALA A 149 -5.27 15.01 16.52
C ALA A 149 -5.77 14.91 17.98
N HIS A 150 -6.98 15.40 18.26
CA HIS A 150 -7.55 15.47 19.61
C HIS A 150 -8.56 14.36 19.95
N ASP A 151 -8.81 13.41 19.04
CA ASP A 151 -9.79 12.33 19.25
C ASP A 151 -9.09 10.96 19.35
N GLU A 152 -8.89 10.49 20.59
CA GLU A 152 -8.28 9.19 20.87
C GLU A 152 -9.15 8.00 20.42
N SER A 153 -10.46 8.21 20.29
CA SER A 153 -11.38 7.16 19.81
C SER A 153 -11.05 6.76 18.37
N MET A 154 -10.43 7.66 17.59
CA MET A 154 -10.01 7.45 16.20
C MET A 154 -8.64 6.75 16.07
N ARG A 155 -8.01 6.30 17.17
CA ARG A 155 -6.72 5.59 17.11
C ARG A 155 -6.90 4.09 16.86
N ILE A 156 -6.19 3.53 15.88
CA ILE A 156 -6.12 2.08 15.66
C ILE A 156 -4.74 1.69 15.14
N SER A 157 -4.25 0.50 15.49
CA SER A 157 -3.03 -0.04 14.90
C SER A 157 -3.31 -0.62 13.52
N HIS A 158 -2.34 -0.53 12.61
CA HIS A 158 -2.46 -1.14 11.29
C HIS A 158 -2.61 -2.67 11.35
N GLU A 159 -2.01 -3.32 12.35
CA GLU A 159 -2.22 -4.75 12.64
C GLU A 159 -3.68 -5.08 12.98
N ALA A 160 -4.38 -4.21 13.71
CA ALA A 160 -5.80 -4.42 14.02
C ALA A 160 -6.68 -4.28 12.76
N ILE A 161 -6.33 -3.37 11.83
CA ILE A 161 -6.98 -3.28 10.53
C ILE A 161 -6.71 -4.54 9.70
N TYR A 162 -5.45 -5.02 9.64
CA TYR A 162 -5.13 -6.29 8.96
C TYR A 162 -5.90 -7.47 9.55
N GLN A 163 -5.96 -7.59 10.88
CA GLN A 163 -6.73 -8.63 11.56
C GLN A 163 -8.23 -8.54 11.23
N ALA A 164 -8.79 -7.34 11.10
CA ALA A 164 -10.19 -7.16 10.71
C ALA A 164 -10.46 -7.53 9.24
N LEU A 165 -9.46 -7.44 8.36
CA LEU A 165 -9.56 -7.85 6.95
C LEU A 165 -9.42 -9.37 6.76
N PHE A 166 -8.53 -10.01 7.52
CA PHE A 166 -8.19 -11.43 7.33
C PHE A 166 -8.97 -12.38 8.25
N ILE A 167 -9.43 -11.93 9.42
CA ILE A 167 -10.13 -12.77 10.40
C ILE A 167 -11.63 -12.50 10.34
N GLU A 168 -12.34 -13.36 9.62
CA GLU A 168 -13.79 -13.27 9.38
C GLU A 168 -14.61 -13.22 10.68
N GLY A 169 -14.19 -13.96 11.71
CA GLY A 169 -14.84 -13.98 13.04
C GLY A 169 -14.65 -12.72 13.89
N ARG A 170 -13.86 -11.73 13.46
CA ARG A 170 -13.77 -10.42 14.14
C ARG A 170 -14.76 -9.39 13.62
N GLY A 171 -15.47 -9.73 12.53
CA GLY A 171 -16.63 -9.03 11.98
C GLY A 171 -16.56 -7.52 12.05
N ALA A 172 -15.90 -6.85 11.11
CA ALA A 172 -15.94 -5.38 11.02
C ALA A 172 -15.69 -4.83 9.61
N LEU A 173 -14.97 -5.58 8.77
CA LEU A 173 -14.68 -5.25 7.38
C LEU A 173 -15.02 -6.46 6.50
N LYS A 174 -15.50 -6.21 5.29
CA LYS A 174 -15.73 -7.28 4.31
C LYS A 174 -14.38 -7.84 3.85
N ARG A 175 -14.25 -9.17 3.78
CA ARG A 175 -13.00 -9.84 3.36
C ARG A 175 -12.56 -9.47 1.94
N GLU A 176 -13.52 -9.14 1.07
CA GLU A 176 -13.27 -8.64 -0.29
C GLU A 176 -12.37 -7.40 -0.35
N LEU A 177 -12.32 -6.59 0.73
CA LEU A 177 -11.48 -5.39 0.81
C LEU A 177 -9.98 -5.70 0.76
N VAL A 178 -9.57 -6.96 0.97
CA VAL A 178 -8.19 -7.42 0.73
C VAL A 178 -7.76 -7.17 -0.72
N ALA A 179 -8.68 -7.15 -1.68
CA ALA A 179 -8.38 -6.85 -3.09
C ALA A 179 -7.81 -5.43 -3.31
N CYS A 180 -8.14 -4.49 -2.42
CA CYS A 180 -7.64 -3.10 -2.45
C CYS A 180 -6.22 -2.96 -1.88
N LEU A 181 -5.65 -4.00 -1.25
CA LEU A 181 -4.32 -3.93 -0.66
C LEU A 181 -3.20 -3.99 -1.72
N ARG A 182 -2.11 -3.25 -1.45
CA ARG A 182 -0.91 -3.20 -2.32
C ARG A 182 -0.26 -4.56 -2.52
N THR A 183 -0.21 -5.40 -1.50
CA THR A 183 0.35 -6.75 -1.59
C THR A 183 -0.74 -7.74 -1.30
N GLY A 184 -0.79 -8.79 -2.10
CA GLY A 184 -1.72 -9.88 -1.88
C GLY A 184 -1.29 -10.87 -0.79
N ARG A 185 -0.08 -10.72 -0.25
CA ARG A 185 0.47 -11.69 0.70
C ARG A 185 -0.34 -11.66 1.99
N ALA A 186 -0.82 -12.82 2.43
CA ALA A 186 -1.52 -12.98 3.71
C ALA A 186 -0.55 -12.93 4.90
N LEU A 187 0.75 -13.20 4.67
CA LEU A 187 1.82 -13.16 5.65
C LEU A 187 3.02 -12.37 5.11
N ARG A 188 3.75 -11.71 6.02
CA ARG A 188 4.99 -11.00 5.71
C ARG A 188 6.12 -12.01 5.54
N GLU A 189 6.70 -12.09 4.35
CA GLU A 189 7.93 -12.85 4.13
C GLU A 189 9.16 -12.03 4.54
N PRO A 190 10.22 -12.70 5.03
CA PRO A 190 11.52 -12.06 5.19
C PRO A 190 12.03 -11.52 3.85
N ARG A 191 12.68 -10.35 3.87
CA ARG A 191 13.30 -9.76 2.67
C ARG A 191 14.43 -10.67 2.19
N ALA A 192 14.24 -11.33 1.04
CA ALA A 192 15.36 -11.91 0.30
C ALA A 192 16.24 -10.78 -0.26
N ARG A 193 17.56 -10.84 -0.03
CA ARG A 193 18.53 -9.93 -0.64
C ARG A 193 18.57 -10.21 -2.15
N SER A 194 18.22 -9.20 -2.96
CA SER A 194 18.50 -9.25 -4.39
C SER A 194 20.02 -9.21 -4.59
N GLN A 195 20.58 -10.23 -5.24
CA GLN A 195 21.96 -10.21 -5.69
C GLN A 195 22.05 -9.32 -6.94
N SER A 196 22.86 -8.26 -6.89
CA SER A 196 23.22 -7.48 -8.07
C SER A 196 24.24 -8.26 -8.91
N LYS A 197 24.01 -8.39 -10.22
CA LYS A 197 25.05 -8.74 -11.19
C LYS A 197 25.34 -7.51 -12.06
N PRO A 198 26.60 -7.08 -12.22
CA PRO A 198 26.97 -6.01 -13.15
C PRO A 198 27.31 -6.59 -14.54
N GLN A 199 27.10 -5.80 -15.60
CA GLN A 199 28.01 -5.60 -16.76
C GLN A 199 27.34 -4.81 -17.91
N GLY A 200 28.09 -3.90 -18.56
CA GLY A 200 27.83 -3.37 -19.91
C GLY A 200 28.02 -1.85 -20.11
N HIS A 201 28.81 -1.46 -21.13
CA HIS A 201 29.53 -0.17 -21.36
C HIS A 201 28.81 0.98 -22.14
N VAL A 202 29.15 2.24 -21.76
CA VAL A 202 29.60 3.47 -22.51
C VAL A 202 28.74 3.99 -23.71
N THR A 203 28.41 5.28 -23.94
CA THR A 203 29.16 6.56 -24.04
C THR A 203 28.47 7.78 -23.37
N ALA A 204 29.22 8.89 -23.27
CA ALA A 204 28.92 10.12 -22.55
C ALA A 204 28.22 11.17 -23.43
N ASP A 205 27.07 11.67 -22.95
CA ASP A 205 26.62 13.07 -23.01
C ASP A 205 25.43 13.24 -22.03
N VAL A 206 25.46 14.32 -21.24
CA VAL A 206 24.52 14.71 -20.15
C VAL A 206 24.23 13.61 -19.11
N VAL A 207 25.30 13.22 -18.42
CA VAL A 207 25.27 12.22 -17.33
C VAL A 207 24.58 12.80 -16.10
N ILE A 208 23.84 11.96 -15.34
CA ILE A 208 23.17 12.35 -14.08
C ILE A 208 24.10 13.06 -13.08
N SER A 209 25.41 12.82 -13.15
CA SER A 209 26.43 13.48 -12.33
C SER A 209 26.52 15.01 -12.53
N GLN A 210 25.98 15.54 -13.63
CA GLN A 210 25.95 16.98 -13.91
C GLN A 210 24.72 17.69 -13.32
N ARG A 211 23.85 16.96 -12.62
CA ARG A 211 22.68 17.53 -11.95
C ARG A 211 23.10 18.44 -10.79
N PRO A 212 22.41 19.57 -10.54
CA PRO A 212 22.63 20.38 -9.34
C PRO A 212 22.50 19.57 -8.05
N ALA A 213 23.39 19.77 -7.09
CA ALA A 213 23.38 19.04 -5.79
C ALA A 213 22.04 19.19 -5.05
N GLU A 214 21.41 20.37 -5.13
CA GLU A 214 20.06 20.66 -4.60
C GLU A 214 19.01 19.62 -5.00
N ALA A 215 19.18 19.06 -6.19
CA ALA A 215 18.24 18.13 -6.74
C ALA A 215 18.37 16.77 -6.05
N ASP A 216 19.55 16.36 -5.55
CA ASP A 216 19.78 15.07 -4.86
C ASP A 216 19.08 15.00 -3.50
N ASP A 217 19.14 16.09 -2.72
CA ASP A 217 18.66 16.16 -1.35
C ASP A 217 17.13 16.19 -1.22
N ARG A 218 16.41 16.29 -2.34
CA ARG A 218 14.92 16.28 -2.41
C ARG A 218 14.28 17.42 -1.59
N ALA A 219 15.07 18.43 -1.22
CA ALA A 219 14.62 19.58 -0.44
C ALA A 219 14.05 20.68 -1.34
N VAL A 220 14.59 20.82 -2.55
CA VAL A 220 14.20 21.86 -3.49
C VAL A 220 13.09 21.35 -4.41
N PRO A 221 11.96 22.08 -4.52
CA PRO A 221 10.88 21.70 -5.42
C PRO A 221 11.26 21.93 -6.89
N GLY A 222 10.61 21.19 -7.78
CA GLY A 222 10.71 21.38 -9.22
C GLY A 222 11.77 20.50 -9.90
N HIS A 223 12.29 19.52 -9.18
CA HIS A 223 13.08 18.43 -9.75
C HIS A 223 12.20 17.20 -9.92
N TRP A 224 12.13 16.67 -11.14
CA TRP A 224 11.22 15.59 -11.51
C TRP A 224 11.99 14.35 -11.92
N GLU A 225 11.47 13.19 -11.55
CA GLU A 225 11.90 11.89 -12.09
C GLU A 225 10.81 11.38 -13.05
N GLY A 226 11.24 10.85 -14.19
CA GLY A 226 10.36 10.44 -15.27
C GLY A 226 10.60 9.00 -15.70
N ASP A 227 9.52 8.30 -16.06
CA ASP A 227 9.56 6.90 -16.51
C ASP A 227 8.31 6.54 -17.34
N LEU A 228 8.32 5.37 -17.98
CA LEU A 228 7.17 4.83 -18.72
C LEU A 228 6.63 3.57 -18.07
N ILE A 229 5.31 3.50 -17.88
CA ILE A 229 4.64 2.22 -17.64
C ILE A 229 4.10 1.67 -18.96
N ILE A 230 4.61 0.51 -19.36
CA ILE A 230 4.19 -0.18 -20.58
C ILE A 230 3.09 -1.20 -20.26
N GLY A 231 2.11 -1.30 -21.16
CA GLY A 231 1.01 -2.25 -21.20
C GLY A 231 1.08 -3.22 -22.39
N THR A 232 -0.01 -3.94 -22.64
CA THR A 232 -0.13 -4.81 -23.83
C THR A 232 -0.34 -3.98 -25.10
N GLY A 233 -0.05 -4.58 -26.25
CA GLY A 233 -0.25 -3.91 -27.54
C GLY A 233 0.56 -2.61 -27.69
N ARG A 234 1.76 -2.56 -27.07
CA ARG A 234 2.63 -1.38 -27.04
C ARG A 234 1.93 -0.09 -26.56
N SER A 235 0.91 -0.22 -25.72
CA SER A 235 0.33 0.92 -25.00
C SER A 235 1.27 1.38 -23.88
N ALA A 236 1.27 2.68 -23.57
CA ALA A 236 2.11 3.23 -22.51
C ALA A 236 1.42 4.41 -21.81
N ILE A 237 1.86 4.71 -20.60
CA ILE A 237 1.54 5.95 -19.87
C ILE A 237 2.86 6.52 -19.38
N GLY A 238 3.10 7.81 -19.61
CA GLY A 238 4.23 8.53 -19.04
C GLY A 238 3.98 8.83 -17.57
N THR A 239 5.01 8.70 -16.74
CA THR A 239 4.94 8.93 -15.30
C THR A 239 5.99 9.94 -14.90
N VAL A 240 5.57 11.04 -14.28
CA VAL A 240 6.45 12.15 -13.90
C VAL A 240 6.21 12.44 -12.42
N VAL A 241 7.25 12.37 -11.60
CA VAL A 241 7.15 12.43 -10.13
C VAL A 241 8.07 13.51 -9.58
N GLU A 242 7.50 14.47 -8.88
CA GLU A 242 8.25 15.55 -8.23
C GLU A 242 9.01 15.01 -7.02
N ARG A 243 10.30 15.34 -6.89
CA ARG A 243 11.18 14.69 -5.91
C ARG A 243 10.97 15.17 -4.49
N ALA A 244 10.48 16.38 -4.24
CA ALA A 244 10.25 16.86 -2.88
C ALA A 244 8.91 16.34 -2.32
N SER A 245 7.81 16.70 -2.96
CA SER A 245 6.42 16.40 -2.64
C SER A 245 5.98 14.98 -3.01
N ARG A 246 6.65 14.31 -3.96
CA ARG A 246 6.19 13.04 -4.57
C ARG A 246 4.88 13.17 -5.36
N SER A 247 4.49 14.40 -5.70
CA SER A 247 3.36 14.65 -6.57
C SER A 247 3.61 13.96 -7.91
N THR A 248 2.64 13.18 -8.36
CA THR A 248 2.73 12.36 -9.57
C THR A 248 1.80 12.92 -10.62
N LEU A 249 2.32 13.09 -11.83
CA LEU A 249 1.58 13.39 -13.05
C LEU A 249 1.61 12.17 -13.96
N LEU A 250 0.47 11.88 -14.58
CA LEU A 250 0.33 10.82 -15.57
C LEU A 250 0.12 11.43 -16.94
N VAL A 251 1.06 11.18 -17.85
CA VAL A 251 1.04 11.71 -19.21
C VAL A 251 0.30 10.71 -20.10
N HIS A 252 -0.83 11.15 -20.65
CA HIS A 252 -1.64 10.36 -21.57
C HIS A 252 -0.95 10.23 -22.93
N LEU A 253 -0.79 9.00 -23.42
CA LEU A 253 -0.10 8.68 -24.67
C LEU A 253 -1.04 7.84 -25.57
N PRO A 254 -1.98 8.48 -26.28
CA PRO A 254 -2.92 7.78 -27.15
C PRO A 254 -2.21 7.18 -28.37
N ARG A 255 -2.81 6.13 -28.95
CA ARG A 255 -2.38 5.62 -30.25
C ARG A 255 -2.58 6.68 -31.32
N LEU A 256 -1.66 6.73 -32.28
CA LEU A 256 -1.73 7.65 -33.42
C LEU A 256 -2.50 6.99 -34.57
N ASP A 257 -2.96 7.83 -35.50
CA ASP A 257 -3.63 7.39 -36.73
C ASP A 257 -2.77 6.40 -37.51
N GLY A 258 -3.41 5.40 -38.11
CA GLY A 258 -2.73 4.29 -38.79
C GLY A 258 -2.24 3.16 -37.87
N TRP A 259 -2.44 3.25 -36.54
CA TRP A 259 -2.07 2.16 -35.63
C TRP A 259 -2.89 0.89 -35.90
N GLY A 260 -2.19 -0.18 -36.24
CA GLY A 260 -2.80 -1.51 -36.46
C GLY A 260 -3.23 -1.77 -37.90
N GLU A 261 -3.15 -0.78 -38.80
CA GLU A 261 -3.40 -0.97 -40.24
C GLU A 261 -2.29 -1.80 -40.89
N THR A 262 -1.03 -1.52 -40.54
CA THR A 262 0.13 -2.30 -40.97
C THR A 262 0.82 -2.98 -39.78
N PRO A 263 1.32 -4.22 -39.93
CA PRO A 263 2.14 -4.86 -38.92
C PRO A 263 3.36 -3.99 -38.55
N PRO A 264 3.72 -3.87 -37.25
CA PRO A 264 4.85 -3.05 -36.85
C PRO A 264 6.17 -3.58 -37.44
N VAL A 265 6.86 -2.74 -38.22
CA VAL A 265 8.21 -3.03 -38.72
C VAL A 265 9.27 -2.39 -37.81
N LYS A 266 10.46 -3.00 -37.74
CA LYS A 266 11.60 -2.46 -36.99
C LYS A 266 11.99 -1.09 -37.58
N ASN A 267 12.11 -0.07 -36.72
CA ASN A 267 12.35 1.33 -37.10
C ASN A 267 11.22 1.97 -37.95
N GLY A 268 10.02 1.36 -37.99
CA GLY A 268 8.84 1.99 -38.57
C GLY A 268 8.29 3.14 -37.71
N PRO A 269 7.26 3.85 -38.21
CA PRO A 269 6.65 4.96 -37.48
C PRO A 269 6.14 4.50 -36.11
N ALA A 270 6.41 5.31 -35.08
CA ALA A 270 6.09 4.99 -33.70
C ALA A 270 4.62 5.32 -33.36
N LEU A 271 3.70 4.68 -34.07
CA LEU A 271 2.25 4.94 -33.98
C LEU A 271 1.61 4.46 -32.66
N GLY A 272 2.37 3.81 -31.78
CA GLY A 272 1.89 3.30 -30.49
C GLY A 272 1.69 4.38 -29.42
N GLY A 273 1.94 5.65 -29.73
CA GLY A 273 1.69 6.80 -28.84
C GLY A 273 2.87 7.26 -27.99
N TYR A 274 3.91 6.44 -27.84
CA TYR A 274 5.08 6.74 -27.00
C TYR A 274 6.38 6.91 -27.81
N GLY A 275 6.27 7.17 -29.12
CA GLY A 275 7.42 7.60 -29.93
C GLY A 275 7.98 8.94 -29.47
N ALA A 276 9.23 9.24 -29.84
CA ALA A 276 9.92 10.45 -29.39
C ALA A 276 9.11 11.75 -29.57
N ILE A 277 8.45 11.92 -30.72
CA ILE A 277 7.67 13.13 -31.03
C ILE A 277 6.40 13.21 -30.15
N ALA A 278 5.59 12.14 -30.15
CA ALA A 278 4.35 12.10 -29.39
C ALA A 278 4.59 12.21 -27.88
N MET A 279 5.64 11.55 -27.37
CA MET A 279 6.05 11.63 -25.98
C MET A 279 6.48 13.06 -25.60
N ASN A 280 7.34 13.70 -26.39
CA ASN A 280 7.76 15.07 -26.09
C ASN A 280 6.58 16.05 -26.15
N ALA A 281 5.70 15.95 -27.16
CA ALA A 281 4.52 16.82 -27.25
C ALA A 281 3.60 16.67 -26.03
N ALA A 282 3.28 15.44 -25.62
CA ALA A 282 2.42 15.18 -24.47
C ALA A 282 3.08 15.60 -23.13
N LEU A 283 4.40 15.38 -23.02
CA LEU A 283 5.17 15.79 -21.84
C LEU A 283 5.31 17.31 -21.77
N THR A 284 5.59 18.01 -22.87
CA THR A 284 5.59 19.47 -22.97
C THR A 284 4.24 20.01 -22.50
N ALA A 285 3.13 19.52 -23.05
CA ALA A 285 1.79 19.96 -22.69
C ALA A 285 1.46 19.76 -21.19
N SER A 286 1.93 18.65 -20.60
CA SER A 286 1.74 18.39 -19.16
C SER A 286 2.62 19.31 -18.31
N MET A 287 3.86 19.53 -18.71
CA MET A 287 4.81 20.33 -17.95
C MET A 287 4.44 21.81 -18.02
N THR A 288 4.05 22.36 -19.18
CA THR A 288 3.73 23.80 -19.32
C THR A 288 2.54 24.27 -18.49
N GLN A 289 1.70 23.36 -17.96
CA GLN A 289 0.66 23.69 -16.98
C GLN A 289 1.23 24.09 -15.61
N LEU A 290 2.48 23.73 -15.32
CA LEU A 290 3.14 24.05 -14.06
C LEU A 290 3.84 25.41 -14.11
N PRO A 291 3.88 26.16 -12.98
CA PRO A 291 4.71 27.35 -12.86
C PRO A 291 6.17 27.08 -13.24
N GLU A 292 6.83 28.02 -13.90
CA GLU A 292 8.24 27.90 -14.34
C GLU A 292 9.19 27.54 -13.19
N GLN A 293 8.92 28.08 -12.00
CA GLN A 293 9.71 27.83 -10.79
C GLN A 293 9.69 26.35 -10.36
N LEU A 294 8.67 25.59 -10.77
CA LEU A 294 8.54 24.15 -10.52
C LEU A 294 9.06 23.30 -11.69
N ARG A 295 9.64 23.88 -12.74
CA ARG A 295 10.09 23.14 -13.94
C ARG A 295 11.61 23.16 -14.09
N LYS A 296 12.34 22.93 -12.99
CA LYS A 296 13.80 23.07 -12.96
C LYS A 296 14.50 21.98 -13.77
N THR A 297 14.28 20.72 -13.41
CA THR A 297 14.97 19.59 -14.06
C THR A 297 14.07 18.36 -14.18
N LEU A 298 14.30 17.56 -15.22
CA LEU A 298 13.68 16.26 -15.41
C LEU A 298 14.76 15.19 -15.59
N THR A 299 14.71 14.12 -14.79
CA THR A 299 15.59 12.95 -14.94
C THR A 299 14.83 11.80 -15.59
N TRP A 300 15.30 11.28 -16.74
CA TRP A 300 14.66 10.20 -17.49
C TRP A 300 15.57 8.97 -17.65
N ASP A 301 14.99 7.83 -18.04
CA ASP A 301 15.77 6.68 -18.51
C ASP A 301 16.38 6.95 -19.90
N ARG A 302 17.41 6.22 -20.32
CA ARG A 302 18.00 6.35 -21.68
C ARG A 302 17.14 5.66 -22.74
N GLY A 303 15.84 5.86 -22.68
CA GLY A 303 14.87 5.39 -23.65
C GLY A 303 14.88 6.24 -24.93
N LYS A 304 14.54 5.64 -26.07
CA LYS A 304 14.41 6.35 -27.36
C LYS A 304 13.24 7.34 -27.35
N GLU A 305 12.33 7.20 -26.39
CA GLU A 305 11.13 8.00 -26.23
C GLU A 305 11.42 9.47 -25.87
N LEU A 306 12.62 9.78 -25.38
CA LEU A 306 13.04 11.15 -25.08
C LEU A 306 14.21 11.63 -25.95
N SER A 307 14.39 11.05 -27.14
CA SER A 307 15.48 11.46 -28.04
C SER A 307 15.38 12.92 -28.49
N ALA A 308 14.17 13.49 -28.59
CA ALA A 308 13.95 14.90 -28.87
C ALA A 308 13.89 15.80 -27.61
N HIS A 309 14.55 15.40 -26.51
CA HIS A 309 14.62 16.15 -25.25
C HIS A 309 15.15 17.58 -25.38
N ALA A 310 15.98 17.87 -26.39
CA ALA A 310 16.48 19.22 -26.63
C ALA A 310 15.35 20.21 -26.94
N LEU A 311 14.37 19.80 -27.76
CA LEU A 311 13.18 20.61 -28.05
C LEU A 311 12.34 20.81 -26.79
N PHE A 312 12.10 19.74 -26.04
CA PHE A 312 11.39 19.80 -24.76
C PHE A 312 12.05 20.78 -23.77
N ALA A 313 13.38 20.78 -23.67
CA ALA A 313 14.10 21.68 -22.78
C ALA A 313 13.94 23.15 -23.20
N ILE A 314 13.92 23.43 -24.50
CA ILE A 314 13.70 24.78 -25.04
C ILE A 314 12.25 25.23 -24.78
N GLU A 315 11.27 24.39 -25.08
CA GLU A 315 9.84 24.74 -24.96
C GLU A 315 9.39 24.91 -23.50
N THR A 316 9.94 24.10 -22.60
CA THR A 316 9.49 24.08 -21.20
C THR A 316 10.41 24.81 -20.23
N GLY A 317 11.63 25.17 -20.65
CA GLY A 317 12.69 25.63 -19.74
C GLY A 317 13.26 24.54 -18.81
N THR A 318 12.81 23.29 -18.95
CA THR A 318 13.20 22.19 -18.06
C THR A 318 14.48 21.51 -18.53
N LYS A 319 15.53 21.54 -17.72
CA LYS A 319 16.78 20.83 -18.05
C LYS A 319 16.60 19.31 -17.93
N VAL A 320 16.91 18.57 -18.99
CA VAL A 320 16.79 17.11 -19.00
C VAL A 320 18.13 16.45 -18.69
N PHE A 321 18.10 15.46 -17.81
CA PHE A 321 19.24 14.60 -17.45
C PHE A 321 18.86 13.13 -17.65
N PHE A 322 19.84 12.31 -18.01
CA PHE A 322 19.61 10.87 -18.18
C PHE A 322 20.31 10.06 -17.09
N ALA A 323 19.57 9.09 -16.53
CA ALA A 323 20.15 8.11 -15.63
C ALA A 323 21.21 7.27 -16.36
N ASP A 324 22.15 6.72 -15.60
CA ASP A 324 23.16 5.83 -16.12
C ASP A 324 22.55 4.47 -16.49
N PRO A 325 23.09 3.78 -17.51
CA PRO A 325 22.62 2.46 -17.89
C PRO A 325 22.69 1.51 -16.69
N HIS A 326 21.71 0.62 -16.60
CA HIS A 326 21.64 -0.39 -15.53
C HIS A 326 21.66 0.19 -14.11
N SER A 327 21.32 1.48 -13.94
CA SER A 327 21.34 2.19 -12.66
C SER A 327 19.95 2.62 -12.20
N PRO A 328 18.97 1.68 -12.06
CA PRO A 328 17.60 2.02 -11.67
C PRO A 328 17.52 2.71 -10.30
N TRP A 329 18.52 2.48 -9.42
CA TRP A 329 18.61 3.13 -8.11
C TRP A 329 18.80 4.66 -8.17
N GLN A 330 19.14 5.20 -9.34
CA GLN A 330 19.23 6.64 -9.58
C GLN A 330 17.85 7.30 -9.77
N ARG A 331 16.80 6.50 -10.04
CA ARG A 331 15.39 6.93 -10.12
C ARG A 331 14.50 6.15 -9.14
N PRO A 332 14.84 6.13 -7.84
CA PRO A 332 14.16 5.28 -6.87
C PRO A 332 12.73 5.76 -6.58
N THR A 333 12.40 7.01 -6.92
CA THR A 333 11.06 7.57 -6.73
C THR A 333 10.11 6.96 -7.73
N ASN A 334 10.49 6.96 -9.01
CA ASN A 334 9.66 6.40 -10.08
C ASN A 334 9.46 4.90 -9.93
N GLU A 335 10.47 4.14 -9.51
CA GLU A 335 10.29 2.70 -9.28
C GLU A 335 9.19 2.42 -8.24
N ASN A 336 9.24 3.13 -7.10
CA ASN A 336 8.23 2.99 -6.05
C ASN A 336 6.85 3.48 -6.52
N THR A 337 6.78 4.64 -7.19
CA THR A 337 5.52 5.19 -7.70
C THR A 337 4.90 4.29 -8.77
N ASN A 338 5.70 3.74 -9.69
CA ASN A 338 5.25 2.78 -10.69
C ASN A 338 4.74 1.50 -10.03
N GLY A 339 5.39 1.04 -8.97
CA GLY A 339 4.87 -0.05 -8.12
C GLY A 339 3.49 0.23 -7.53
N LEU A 340 3.19 1.48 -7.14
CA LEU A 340 1.86 1.89 -6.67
C LEU A 340 0.86 1.97 -7.83
N LEU A 341 1.25 2.55 -8.96
CA LEU A 341 0.41 2.66 -10.16
C LEU A 341 -0.01 1.30 -10.71
N ARG A 342 0.77 0.23 -10.50
CA ARG A 342 0.36 -1.15 -10.84
C ARG A 342 -0.84 -1.68 -10.03
N GLN A 343 -1.36 -0.92 -9.07
CA GLN A 343 -2.67 -1.19 -8.47
C GLN A 343 -3.82 -0.82 -9.40
N TYR A 344 -3.66 0.25 -10.18
CA TYR A 344 -4.64 0.76 -11.16
C TYR A 344 -4.38 0.27 -12.58
N PHE A 345 -3.09 0.11 -12.93
CA PHE A 345 -2.61 -0.30 -14.25
C PHE A 345 -1.76 -1.58 -14.17
N PRO A 346 -2.35 -2.75 -13.86
CA PRO A 346 -1.62 -4.01 -13.75
C PRO A 346 -0.77 -4.31 -14.99
N LYS A 347 0.34 -5.03 -14.81
CA LYS A 347 1.10 -5.53 -15.98
C LYS A 347 0.19 -6.45 -16.80
N GLY A 348 0.30 -6.45 -18.12
CA GLY A 348 -0.50 -7.35 -18.97
C GLY A 348 -1.92 -6.84 -19.32
N THR A 349 -2.22 -5.57 -19.04
CA THR A 349 -3.46 -4.91 -19.49
C THR A 349 -3.16 -3.87 -20.58
N ASP A 350 -4.13 -3.59 -21.44
CA ASP A 350 -4.03 -2.51 -22.43
C ASP A 350 -4.29 -1.16 -21.73
N LEU A 351 -3.34 -0.25 -21.83
CA LEU A 351 -3.39 1.08 -21.22
C LEU A 351 -4.05 2.12 -22.13
N SER A 352 -4.18 1.86 -23.43
CA SER A 352 -4.82 2.77 -24.39
C SER A 352 -6.34 2.90 -24.19
N ARG A 353 -6.91 2.07 -23.31
CA ARG A 353 -8.33 2.10 -22.93
C ARG A 353 -8.70 3.28 -22.03
N TRP A 354 -7.70 3.97 -21.46
CA TRP A 354 -7.90 5.00 -20.45
C TRP A 354 -7.73 6.39 -21.06
N THR A 355 -8.65 7.29 -20.74
CA THR A 355 -8.62 8.68 -21.19
C THR A 355 -7.69 9.53 -20.32
N ALA A 356 -7.34 10.74 -20.77
CA ALA A 356 -6.58 11.69 -19.97
C ALA A 356 -7.26 11.97 -18.61
N ASP A 357 -8.58 12.16 -18.60
CA ASP A 357 -9.36 12.41 -17.39
C ASP A 357 -9.33 11.22 -16.41
N ASP A 358 -9.32 9.99 -16.93
CA ASP A 358 -9.20 8.79 -16.09
C ASP A 358 -7.81 8.72 -15.45
N LEU A 359 -6.76 9.08 -16.19
CA LEU A 359 -5.41 9.15 -15.66
C LEU A 359 -5.27 10.25 -14.61
N GLU A 360 -5.86 11.42 -14.83
CA GLU A 360 -5.89 12.51 -13.87
C GLU A 360 -6.59 12.09 -12.57
N ALA A 361 -7.75 11.43 -12.66
CA ALA A 361 -8.46 10.92 -11.49
C ALA A 361 -7.61 9.92 -10.69
N VAL A 362 -6.87 9.04 -11.37
CA VAL A 362 -5.94 8.10 -10.72
C VAL A 362 -4.75 8.84 -10.09
N ALA A 363 -4.22 9.86 -10.74
CA ALA A 363 -3.14 10.70 -10.22
C ALA A 363 -3.58 11.42 -8.95
N LEU A 364 -4.76 12.04 -8.94
CA LEU A 364 -5.37 12.65 -7.74
C LEU A 364 -5.49 11.63 -6.61
N ALA A 365 -6.12 10.48 -6.87
CA ALA A 365 -6.29 9.44 -5.88
C ALA A 365 -4.95 8.89 -5.36
N LEU A 366 -3.88 8.94 -6.16
CA LEU A 366 -2.52 8.55 -5.75
C LEU A 366 -1.80 9.65 -4.95
N ASN A 367 -2.01 10.91 -5.32
CA ASN A 367 -1.46 12.10 -4.67
C ASN A 367 -2.15 12.42 -3.34
N ASP A 368 -3.36 11.93 -3.13
CA ASP A 368 -4.05 11.97 -1.83
C ASP A 368 -3.62 10.85 -0.88
N ARG A 369 -2.79 9.90 -1.33
CA ARG A 369 -2.32 8.83 -0.43
C ARG A 369 -1.14 9.29 0.40
N PRO A 370 -1.21 9.24 1.74
CA PRO A 370 -0.15 9.75 2.60
C PRO A 370 1.16 8.98 2.42
N ARG A 371 2.29 9.67 2.53
CA ARG A 371 3.62 9.07 2.35
C ARG A 371 4.39 9.14 3.66
N ARG A 372 4.97 8.01 4.08
CA ARG A 372 5.84 7.95 5.28
C ARG A 372 7.00 8.95 5.20
N THR A 373 7.57 9.13 4.01
CA THR A 373 8.68 10.06 3.75
C THR A 373 8.29 11.52 3.94
N LEU A 374 7.00 11.84 3.92
CA LEU A 374 6.45 13.20 4.09
C LEU A 374 5.82 13.35 5.49
N GLY A 375 6.24 12.53 6.46
CA GLY A 375 5.62 12.54 7.80
C GLY A 375 4.14 12.15 7.79
N TRP A 376 3.70 11.34 6.81
CA TRP A 376 2.30 10.94 6.59
C TRP A 376 1.37 12.03 6.07
N ARG A 377 1.94 13.13 5.58
CA ARG A 377 1.23 14.08 4.70
C ARG A 377 1.05 13.48 3.31
N THR A 378 0.07 13.99 2.56
CA THR A 378 -0.17 13.58 1.17
C THR A 378 0.74 14.37 0.22
N PRO A 379 1.15 13.77 -0.91
CA PRO A 379 1.80 14.52 -1.97
C PRO A 379 1.03 15.77 -2.41
N ALA A 380 -0.30 15.69 -2.48
CA ALA A 380 -1.14 16.83 -2.81
C ALA A 380 -0.98 17.99 -1.81
N GLU A 381 -1.01 17.71 -0.50
CA GLU A 381 -0.82 18.74 0.55
C GLU A 381 0.54 19.43 0.45
N VAL A 382 1.60 18.64 0.26
CA VAL A 382 2.97 19.19 0.18
C VAL A 382 3.14 20.00 -1.10
N PHE A 383 2.59 19.52 -2.22
CA PHE A 383 2.67 20.22 -3.50
C PHE A 383 1.84 21.51 -3.52
N GLU A 384 0.67 21.51 -2.89
CA GLU A 384 -0.16 22.70 -2.75
C GLU A 384 0.53 23.78 -1.91
N GLU A 385 1.20 23.41 -0.82
CA GLU A 385 2.03 24.35 -0.05
C GLU A 385 3.17 24.95 -0.89
N GLN A 386 3.83 24.15 -1.73
CA GLN A 386 4.86 24.64 -2.64
C GLN A 386 4.28 25.65 -3.64
N LEU A 387 3.12 25.36 -4.23
CA LEU A 387 2.43 26.27 -5.14
C LEU A 387 2.06 27.60 -4.45
N ARG A 388 1.50 27.54 -3.25
CA ARG A 388 1.15 28.75 -2.46
C ARG A 388 2.39 29.58 -2.11
N SER A 389 3.49 28.93 -1.71
CA SER A 389 4.75 29.62 -1.39
C SER A 389 5.32 30.38 -2.59
N ILE A 390 5.22 29.81 -3.79
CA ILE A 390 5.68 30.46 -5.03
C ILE A 390 4.81 31.67 -5.36
N GLN A 391 3.48 31.54 -5.22
CA GLN A 391 2.55 32.65 -5.45
C GLN A 391 2.80 33.83 -4.50
N GLN A 392 3.06 33.56 -3.21
CA GLN A 392 3.37 34.61 -2.23
C GLN A 392 4.67 35.35 -2.53
N THR A 393 5.70 34.63 -3.00
CA THR A 393 6.99 35.24 -3.37
C THR A 393 6.85 36.17 -4.58
N GLY A 394 5.96 35.84 -5.53
CA GLY A 394 5.69 36.68 -6.69
C GLY A 394 4.91 37.97 -6.41
N VAL A 395 4.09 38.01 -5.35
CA VAL A 395 3.24 39.17 -5.00
C VAL A 395 4.01 40.22 -4.18
N ALA A 396 5.13 39.87 -3.55
CA ALA A 396 5.91 40.78 -2.68
C ALA A 396 6.77 41.82 -3.41
N THR A 397 6.59 42.04 -4.72
CA THR A 397 7.37 43.00 -5.51
C THR A 397 6.50 44.15 -6.02
N THR A 398 6.07 45.02 -5.11
CA THR A 398 5.61 46.38 -5.45
C THR A 398 5.70 47.23 -4.19
N GLY A 399 6.87 47.84 -3.99
CA GLY A 399 7.18 48.78 -2.93
C GLY A 399 8.28 49.71 -3.39
#